data_AF-E6VX48-F1
#
_entry.id   AF-E6VX48-F1
#
_cell.length_a   1.000
_cell.length_b   1.000
_cell.length_c   1.000
_cell.angle_alpha   90.00
_cell.angle_beta   90.00
_cell.angle_gamma   90.00
#
_symmetry.space_group_name_H-M   'P 1'
#
loop_
_entity.id
_entity.type
_entity.pdbx_description
1 polymer ?
#
loop_
_entity_poly.entity_id
_entity_poly.type
_entity_poly.pdbx_seq_one_letter_code
_entity_poly.pdbx_strand_id
1 'polypeptide(L)'
;MSDYIIECRKTLRGQLREIQDENGDYPGITVTCPCGRTLAMFRAFRCFHCGIWFCSSCAKEHFGPDTSEHADPFKTGRVVNS
;
A
#
# COMPACT_ATOMS: atom_id res chain seq x y z
N MET A 1 11.41 14.50 6.16
CA MET A 1 10.81 13.38 6.90
C MET A 1 10.41 12.31 5.87
N SER A 2 11.38 11.47 5.50
CA SER A 2 11.31 10.57 4.31
C SER A 2 11.90 9.20 4.65
N ASP A 3 13.03 9.16 5.35
CA ASP A 3 13.78 7.91 5.54
C ASP A 3 13.15 6.99 6.58
N TYR A 4 12.49 7.53 7.61
CA TYR A 4 11.85 6.74 8.65
C TYR A 4 10.70 5.86 8.13
N ILE A 5 9.85 6.37 7.22
CA ILE A 5 8.75 5.60 6.64
C ILE A 5 9.28 4.50 5.72
N ILE A 6 10.35 4.80 4.97
CA ILE A 6 11.04 3.83 4.12
C ILE A 6 11.63 2.71 4.98
N GLU A 7 12.29 3.06 6.08
CA GLU A 7 12.84 2.09 7.03
C GLU A 7 11.73 1.27 7.70
N CYS A 8 10.64 1.88 8.15
CA CYS A 8 9.49 1.14 8.71
C CYS A 8 8.92 0.12 7.72
N ARG A 9 8.82 0.49 6.43
CA ARG A 9 8.38 -0.44 5.38
C ARG A 9 9.38 -1.58 5.14
N LYS A 10 10.69 -1.31 5.22
CA LYS A 10 11.72 -2.34 5.11
C LYS A 10 11.65 -3.30 6.30
N THR A 11 11.55 -2.78 7.52
CA THR A 11 11.43 -3.57 8.75
C THR A 11 10.17 -4.44 8.72
N LEU A 12 9.01 -3.87 8.37
CA LEU A 12 7.76 -4.61 8.25
C LEU A 12 7.86 -5.72 7.20
N ARG A 13 8.47 -5.45 6.04
CA ARG A 13 8.72 -6.49 5.02
C ARG A 13 9.64 -7.59 5.52
N GLY A 14 10.62 -7.26 6.37
CA GLY A 14 11.50 -8.23 7.03
C GLY A 14 10.72 -9.13 7.97
N GLN A 15 9.97 -8.53 8.92
CA GLN A 15 9.15 -9.26 9.89
C GLN A 15 8.12 -10.17 9.23
N LEU A 16 7.48 -9.69 8.16
CA LEU A 16 6.50 -10.49 7.45
C LEU A 16 7.12 -11.74 6.82
N ARG A 17 8.37 -11.70 6.34
CA ARG A 17 9.04 -12.87 5.72
C ARG A 17 9.18 -14.05 6.68
N GLU A 18 9.32 -13.78 7.96
CA GLU A 18 9.40 -14.81 9.01
C GLU A 18 8.05 -15.52 9.23
N ILE A 19 6.95 -14.91 8.79
CA ILE A 19 5.58 -15.41 8.94
C ILE A 19 5.09 -16.08 7.63
N GLN A 20 5.89 -16.10 6.56
CA GLN A 20 5.53 -16.81 5.34
C GLN A 20 5.39 -18.31 5.60
N ASP A 21 4.35 -18.92 5.06
CA ASP A 21 4.20 -20.37 5.03
C ASP A 21 5.18 -21.02 4.05
N GLU A 22 5.17 -22.35 4.00
CA GLU A 22 6.04 -23.14 3.12
C GLU A 22 5.86 -22.84 1.62
N ASN A 23 4.72 -22.27 1.23
CA ASN A 23 4.41 -21.87 -0.14
C ASN A 23 4.85 -20.42 -0.44
N GLY A 24 5.40 -19.72 0.55
CA GLY A 24 5.76 -18.31 0.46
C GLY A 24 4.55 -17.37 0.55
N ASP A 25 3.38 -17.91 0.89
CA ASP A 25 2.18 -17.14 1.15
C ASP A 25 2.19 -16.63 2.59
N TYR A 26 1.48 -15.53 2.81
CA TYR A 26 1.37 -14.94 4.15
C TYR A 26 -0.01 -15.37 4.67
N PRO A 27 -0.10 -16.23 5.70
CA PRO A 27 -1.36 -16.58 6.35
C PRO A 27 -1.85 -15.37 7.15
N GLY A 28 -2.30 -14.34 6.44
CA GLY A 28 -2.47 -13.02 7.03
C GLY A 28 -3.08 -12.03 6.05
N ILE A 29 -4.41 -11.95 6.11
CA ILE A 29 -5.28 -10.93 5.53
C ILE A 29 -5.01 -10.67 4.04
N THR A 30 -5.79 -11.32 3.19
CA THR A 30 -5.88 -11.01 1.76
C THR A 30 -6.97 -9.98 1.50
N VAL A 31 -6.76 -9.14 0.48
CA VAL A 31 -7.73 -8.18 -0.04
C VAL A 31 -7.91 -8.36 -1.53
N THR A 32 -9.10 -8.06 -2.04
CA THR A 32 -9.42 -8.20 -3.46
C THR A 32 -9.43 -6.83 -4.12
N CYS A 33 -8.62 -6.68 -5.17
CA CYS A 33 -8.62 -5.50 -6.01
C CYS A 33 -9.87 -5.49 -6.92
N PRO A 34 -10.43 -4.33 -7.31
CA PRO A 34 -11.54 -4.24 -8.27
C PRO A 34 -11.30 -4.94 -9.61
N CYS A 35 -10.04 -5.15 -10.01
CA CYS A 35 -9.69 -5.94 -11.19
C CYS A 35 -9.79 -7.47 -10.99
N GLY A 36 -10.26 -7.93 -9.83
CA GLY A 36 -10.44 -9.35 -9.51
C GLY A 36 -9.21 -10.06 -8.92
N ARG A 37 -8.05 -9.38 -8.85
CA ARG A 37 -6.84 -9.96 -8.26
C ARG A 37 -6.91 -9.97 -6.74
N THR A 38 -6.72 -11.15 -6.14
CA THR A 38 -6.50 -11.32 -4.70
C THR A 38 -5.03 -11.09 -4.37
N LEU A 39 -4.78 -10.26 -3.37
CA LEU A 39 -3.43 -9.87 -2.95
C LEU A 39 -3.34 -9.96 -1.43
N ALA A 40 -2.16 -10.25 -0.92
CA ALA A 40 -1.90 -10.01 0.50
C ALA A 40 -2.02 -8.50 0.79
N MET A 41 -2.69 -8.13 1.89
CA MET A 41 -3.02 -6.74 2.23
C MET A 41 -1.78 -5.83 2.22
N PHE A 42 -0.63 -6.32 2.69
CA PHE A 42 0.63 -5.57 2.73
C PHE A 42 1.24 -5.29 1.33
N ARG A 43 0.81 -6.00 0.29
CA ARG A 43 1.19 -5.77 -1.12
C ARG A 43 0.17 -4.91 -1.88
N ALA A 44 -0.97 -4.62 -1.26
CA ALA A 44 -2.02 -3.81 -1.85
C ALA A 44 -1.89 -2.34 -1.43
N PHE A 45 -2.43 -1.45 -2.26
CA PHE A 45 -2.47 -0.01 -2.02
C PHE A 45 -3.89 0.39 -1.62
N ARG A 46 -4.07 0.94 -0.42
CA ARG A 46 -5.38 1.44 0.02
C ARG A 46 -5.51 2.91 -0.31
N CYS A 47 -6.56 3.29 -1.03
CA CYS A 47 -6.92 4.69 -1.20
C CYS A 47 -7.58 5.22 0.09
N PHE A 48 -7.12 6.35 0.60
CA PHE A 48 -7.67 6.97 1.81
C PHE A 48 -9.04 7.62 1.59
N HIS A 49 -9.37 8.01 0.35
CA HIS A 49 -10.64 8.65 0.03
C HIS A 49 -11.77 7.64 -0.14
N CYS A 50 -11.56 6.58 -0.93
CA CYS A 50 -12.59 5.58 -1.20
C CYS A 50 -12.47 4.33 -0.32
N GLY A 51 -11.37 4.16 0.42
CA GLY A 51 -11.13 2.99 1.28
C GLY A 51 -10.83 1.68 0.53
N ILE A 52 -10.83 1.70 -0.80
CA ILE A 52 -10.65 0.54 -1.67
C ILE A 52 -9.17 0.14 -1.76
N TRP A 53 -8.94 -1.18 -1.83
CA TRP A 53 -7.62 -1.78 -2.04
C TRP A 53 -7.36 -2.03 -3.52
N PHE A 54 -6.20 -1.60 -4.01
CA PHE A 54 -5.79 -1.73 -5.39
C PHE A 54 -4.49 -2.53 -5.52
N CYS A 55 -4.36 -3.28 -6.61
CA CYS A 55 -3.07 -3.82 -7.04
C CYS A 55 -2.16 -2.69 -7.54
N SER A 56 -0.86 -2.95 -7.66
CA SER A 56 0.12 -1.95 -8.13
C SER A 56 -0.27 -1.28 -9.47
N SER A 57 -0.79 -2.05 -10.44
CA SER A 57 -1.21 -1.47 -11.73
C SER A 57 -2.45 -0.59 -11.59
N CYS A 58 -3.50 -1.07 -10.90
CA CYS A 58 -4.72 -0.30 -10.71
C CYS A 58 -4.52 0.89 -9.78
N ALA A 59 -3.56 0.83 -8.87
CA ALA A 59 -3.16 1.98 -8.07
C ALA A 59 -2.57 3.09 -8.94
N LYS A 60 -1.71 2.76 -9.92
CA LYS A 60 -1.17 3.76 -10.87
C LYS A 60 -2.26 4.39 -11.73
N GLU A 61 -3.25 3.61 -12.16
CA GLU A 61 -4.39 4.12 -12.93
C GLU A 61 -5.31 4.99 -12.07
N HIS A 62 -5.54 4.59 -10.82
CA HIS A 62 -6.46 5.26 -9.90
C HIS A 62 -5.88 6.56 -9.32
N PHE A 63 -4.58 6.57 -8.97
CA PHE A 63 -3.90 7.72 -8.38
C PHE A 63 -3.19 8.62 -9.40
N GLY A 64 -3.07 8.18 -10.66
CA GLY A 64 -2.23 8.84 -11.68
C GLY A 64 -0.74 8.51 -11.53
N PRO A 65 0.14 9.09 -12.39
CA PRO A 65 1.57 8.81 -12.40
C PRO A 65 2.29 9.21 -11.11
N ASP A 66 1.69 10.10 -10.31
CA ASP A 66 2.25 10.60 -9.06
C ASP A 66 1.51 9.98 -7.85
N THR A 67 1.91 8.77 -7.48
CA THR A 67 1.38 8.06 -6.29
C THR A 67 1.78 8.70 -4.95
N SER A 68 2.47 9.84 -4.97
CA SER A 68 3.06 10.49 -3.79
C SER A 68 2.06 11.20 -2.87
N GLU A 69 0.80 11.41 -3.31
CA GLU A 69 -0.25 12.10 -2.53
C GLU A 69 -1.34 11.16 -1.98
N HIS A 70 -1.43 9.91 -2.47
CA HIS A 70 -2.58 9.06 -2.19
C HIS A 70 -2.27 7.72 -1.49
N ALA A 71 -0.99 7.45 -1.23
CA ALA A 71 -0.51 6.26 -0.52
C ALA A 71 0.09 6.56 0.87
N ASP A 72 -0.03 7.80 1.36
CA ASP A 72 0.49 8.22 2.66
C ASP A 72 -0.66 8.63 3.62
N PRO A 73 -0.92 7.89 4.71
CA PRO A 73 -1.92 8.26 5.71
C PRO A 73 -1.60 9.56 6.46
N PHE A 74 -0.41 10.16 6.29
CA PHE A 74 0.06 11.29 7.09
C PHE A 74 0.32 12.58 6.31
N LYS A 75 0.08 12.61 4.99
CA LYS A 75 0.15 13.85 4.18
C LYS A 75 -1.18 14.61 4.13
N THR A 76 -1.77 14.93 5.28
CA THR A 76 -2.76 16.02 5.34
C THR A 76 -2.04 17.29 5.77
N GLY A 77 -1.64 18.12 4.81
CA GLY A 77 -1.07 19.42 5.15
C GLY A 77 -0.26 20.10 4.06
N ARG A 78 -0.85 20.40 2.90
CA ARG A 78 -0.45 21.59 2.14
C ARG A 78 -1.66 22.25 1.52
N VAL A 79 -2.17 23.24 2.23
CA VAL A 79 -2.99 24.31 1.69
C VAL A 79 -2.14 24.98 0.60
N VAL A 80 -2.52 24.83 -0.66
CA VAL A 80 -2.08 25.75 -1.71
C VAL A 80 -3.12 26.86 -1.76
N ASN A 81 -2.80 27.97 -1.08
CA ASN A 81 -3.49 29.23 -1.33
C ASN A 81 -2.99 29.77 -2.67
N SER A 82 -3.97 30.04 -3.54
CA SER A 82 -4.00 31.06 -4.61
C SER A 82 -2.88 31.10 -5.64
#